data_AF-A0A644X007-F1
#
_entry.id   AF-A0A644X007-F1
#
_cell.length_a   1.000
_cell.length_b   1.000
_cell.length_c   1.000
_cell.angle_alpha   90.00
_cell.angle_beta   90.00
_cell.angle_gamma   90.00
#
_symmetry.space_group_name_H-M   'P 1'
#
loop_
_entity.id
_entity.type
_entity.pdbx_description
1 polymer ?
#
loop_
_entity_poly.entity_id
_entity_poly.type
_entity_poly.pdbx_seq_one_letter_code
_entity_poly.pdbx_strand_id
1 'polypeptide(L)'
;MKSLSLYGFILSLISIATALYNQIVYVGAYHANECKTFSRQVCTDTHEMQVMLGIIAMVAAAASQILCFIPESKKKTILNFFGILLGIFGFLFGLAQATHLFDVTGYFSHP
;
A
#
# COMPACT_ATOMS: atom_id res chain seq x y z
N MET A 1 21.72 -8.47 -14.25
CA MET A 1 20.24 -8.55 -14.33
C MET A 1 19.59 -9.27 -13.15
N LYS A 2 20.17 -10.33 -12.56
CA LYS A 2 19.61 -10.99 -11.35
C LYS A 2 19.43 -10.04 -10.15
N SER A 3 20.33 -9.07 -9.99
CA SER A 3 20.26 -8.09 -8.90
C SER A 3 19.05 -7.14 -9.04
N LEU A 4 18.63 -6.79 -10.26
CA LEU A 4 17.45 -5.94 -10.48
C LEU A 4 16.15 -6.64 -10.03
N SER A 5 16.03 -7.92 -10.37
CA SER A 5 14.94 -8.81 -9.94
C SER A 5 14.86 -8.89 -8.42
N LEU A 6 16.02 -9.05 -7.75
CA LEU A 6 16.09 -9.06 -6.29
C LEU A 6 15.64 -7.73 -5.68
N TYR A 7 16.09 -6.59 -6.21
CA TYR A 7 15.66 -5.29 -5.72
C TYR A 7 14.15 -5.06 -5.93
N GLY A 8 13.62 -5.44 -7.10
CA GLY A 8 12.18 -5.37 -7.37
C GLY A 8 11.38 -6.22 -6.39
N PHE A 9 11.82 -7.44 -6.11
CA PHE A 9 11.18 -8.30 -5.13
C PHE A 9 11.22 -7.73 -3.71
N ILE A 10 12.37 -7.22 -3.25
CA ILE A 10 12.50 -6.58 -1.94
C ILE A 10 11.57 -5.36 -1.85
N LEU A 11 11.49 -4.54 -2.90
CA LEU A 11 10.58 -3.39 -2.98
C LEU A 11 9.11 -3.82 -2.89
N SER A 12 8.73 -4.92 -3.55
CA SER A 12 7.37 -5.46 -3.47
C SER A 12 7.00 -5.90 -2.05
N LEU A 13 7.95 -6.50 -1.31
CA LEU A 13 7.75 -6.88 0.09
C LEU A 13 7.58 -5.66 0.99
N ILE A 14 8.42 -4.63 0.81
CA ILE A 14 8.31 -3.38 1.59
C ILE A 14 6.99 -2.68 1.30
N SER A 15 6.57 -2.63 0.04
CA SER A 15 5.27 -2.06 -0.36
C SER A 15 4.11 -2.77 0.34
N ILE A 16 4.06 -4.10 0.26
CA ILE A 16 2.99 -4.88 0.92
C ILE A 16 3.02 -4.71 2.44
N ALA A 17 4.20 -4.75 3.05
CA ALA A 17 4.34 -4.59 4.50
C ALA A 17 3.85 -3.21 4.96
N THR A 18 4.19 -2.17 4.19
CA THR A 18 3.74 -0.79 4.45
C THR A 18 2.23 -0.67 4.30
N ALA A 19 1.65 -1.24 3.25
CA ALA A 19 0.21 -1.23 3.02
C ALA A 19 -0.56 -1.98 4.11
N LEU A 20 -0.05 -3.15 4.55
CA LEU A 20 -0.65 -3.93 5.63
C LEU A 20 -0.52 -3.21 6.98
N TYR A 21 0.65 -2.64 7.28
CA TYR A 21 0.85 -1.83 8.48
C TYR A 21 -0.13 -0.66 8.54
N ASN A 22 -0.29 0.05 7.42
CA ASN A 22 -1.22 1.15 7.32
C ASN A 22 -2.68 0.71 7.53
N GLN A 23 -3.06 -0.43 6.96
CA GLN A 23 -4.39 -1.02 7.14
C GLN A 23 -4.68 -1.39 8.60
N ILE A 24 -3.70 -1.95 9.31
CA ILE A 24 -3.88 -2.42 10.68
C ILE A 24 -3.86 -1.26 11.67
N VAL A 25 -2.92 -0.32 11.50
CA VAL A 25 -2.65 0.73 12.47
C VAL A 25 -3.50 1.97 12.22
N TYR A 26 -3.38 2.61 11.06
CA TYR A 26 -4.01 3.91 10.84
C TYR A 26 -5.46 3.77 10.40
N VAL A 27 -5.75 2.91 9.44
CA VAL A 27 -7.14 2.63 9.02
C VAL A 27 -7.93 2.04 10.19
N GLY A 28 -7.35 1.05 10.88
CA GLY A 28 -7.94 0.46 12.09
C GLY A 28 -8.18 1.47 13.21
N ALA A 29 -7.19 2.31 13.55
CA ALA A 29 -7.35 3.33 14.60
C ALA A 29 -8.36 4.42 14.21
N TYR A 30 -8.42 4.80 12.94
CA TYR A 30 -9.38 5.78 12.44
C TYR A 30 -10.82 5.26 12.59
N HIS A 31 -11.08 4.00 12.19
CA HIS A 31 -12.42 3.40 12.33
C HIS A 31 -12.79 3.07 13.76
N ALA A 32 -11.87 2.52 14.56
CA ALA A 32 -12.16 2.13 15.94
C ALA A 32 -12.50 3.33 16.84
N ASN A 33 -12.02 4.52 16.48
CA ASN A 33 -12.22 5.73 17.29
C ASN A 33 -13.17 6.75 16.65
N GLU A 34 -13.63 6.53 15.41
CA GLU A 34 -14.54 7.38 14.60
C GLU A 34 -14.31 8.89 14.74
N CYS A 35 -13.09 9.31 15.09
CA CYS A 35 -12.79 10.66 15.56
C CYS A 35 -13.75 11.21 16.65
N LYS A 36 -14.49 10.34 17.34
CA LYS A 36 -15.40 10.67 18.45
C LYS A 36 -14.64 10.77 19.77
N THR A 37 -13.61 9.96 19.95
CA THR A 37 -12.77 9.93 21.17
C THR A 37 -11.52 10.79 21.07
N PHE A 38 -11.07 11.14 19.87
CA PHE A 38 -9.86 11.94 19.67
C PHE A 38 -10.15 13.43 19.47
N SER A 39 -9.17 14.27 19.82
CA SER A 39 -9.22 15.68 19.41
C SER A 39 -9.20 15.78 17.88
N ARG A 40 -9.83 16.83 17.34
CA ARG A 40 -9.92 17.06 15.89
C ARG A 40 -8.56 17.01 15.20
N GLN A 41 -7.52 17.49 15.87
CA GLN A 41 -6.16 17.48 15.33
C GLN A 41 -5.58 16.07 15.19
N VAL A 42 -5.73 15.21 16.21
CA VAL A 42 -5.25 13.83 16.17
C VAL A 42 -5.98 13.01 15.09
N CYS A 43 -7.27 13.30 14.87
CA CYS A 43 -8.04 12.71 13.78
C CYS A 43 -7.46 13.09 12.41
N THR A 44 -7.20 14.38 12.18
CA THR A 44 -6.61 14.87 10.92
C THR A 44 -5.22 14.28 10.71
N ASP A 45 -4.36 14.29 11.72
CA ASP A 45 -3.00 13.75 11.62
C ASP A 45 -3.01 12.25 11.30
N THR A 46 -3.93 11.48 11.90
CA THR A 46 -4.10 10.04 11.63
C THR A 46 -4.54 9.79 10.19
N HIS A 47 -5.48 10.60 9.70
CA HIS A 47 -5.96 10.52 8.32
C HIS A 47 -4.87 10.90 7.30
N GLU A 48 -4.13 11.98 7.54
CA GLU A 48 -3.03 12.39 6.67
C GLU A 48 -1.93 11.34 6.61
N MET A 49 -1.59 10.72 7.75
CA MET A 49 -0.62 9.62 7.81
C MET A 49 -1.13 8.38 7.05
N GLN A 50 -2.43 8.06 7.15
CA GLN A 50 -3.03 6.98 6.37
C GLN A 50 -2.85 7.21 4.87
N VAL A 51 -3.21 8.41 4.38
CA VAL A 51 -3.11 8.73 2.94
C VAL A 51 -1.65 8.71 2.49
N MET A 52 -0.74 9.31 3.26
CA MET A 52 0.68 9.36 2.94
C MET A 52 1.29 7.96 2.81
N LEU A 53 1.02 7.06 3.76
CA LEU A 53 1.53 5.69 3.72
C LEU A 53 0.91 4.89 2.56
N GLY A 54 -0.36 5.13 2.23
CA GLY A 54 -1.01 4.54 1.06
C GLY A 54 -0.32 4.95 -0.25
N ILE A 55 0.02 6.23 -0.40
CA ILE A 55 0.76 6.75 -1.56
C ILE A 55 2.17 6.13 -1.63
N ILE A 56 2.88 6.06 -0.51
CA ILE A 56 4.21 5.43 -0.44
C ILE A 56 4.13 3.97 -0.88
N ALA A 57 3.15 3.22 -0.38
CA ALA A 57 2.94 1.83 -0.76
C ALA A 57 2.66 1.67 -2.26
N MET A 58 1.82 2.54 -2.85
CA MET A 58 1.54 2.58 -4.28
C MET A 58 2.79 2.84 -5.12
N VAL A 59 3.57 3.88 -4.79
CA VAL A 59 4.75 4.26 -5.56
C VAL A 59 5.82 3.17 -5.47
N ALA A 60 6.04 2.61 -4.28
CA ALA A 60 6.93 1.48 -4.08
C ALA A 60 6.49 0.24 -4.88
N ALA A 61 5.18 -0.05 -4.90
CA ALA A 61 4.63 -1.14 -5.70
C ALA A 61 4.85 -0.92 -7.20
N ALA A 62 4.56 0.28 -7.72
CA ALA A 62 4.76 0.61 -9.13
C ALA A 62 6.23 0.47 -9.55
N ALA A 63 7.15 1.00 -8.72
CA ALA A 63 8.58 0.83 -8.94
C ALA A 63 8.99 -0.66 -8.91
N SER A 64 8.46 -1.45 -7.96
CA SER A 64 8.71 -2.88 -7.87
C SER A 64 8.29 -3.64 -9.14
N GLN A 65 7.13 -3.27 -9.71
CA GLN A 65 6.60 -3.89 -10.91
C GLN A 65 7.50 -3.61 -12.11
N ILE A 66 7.92 -2.35 -12.31
CA ILE A 66 8.84 -1.98 -13.40
C ILE A 66 10.14 -2.80 -13.29
N LEU A 67 10.72 -2.87 -12.08
CA LEU A 67 11.97 -3.59 -11.83
C LEU A 67 11.85 -5.11 -12.00
N CYS A 68 10.68 -5.70 -11.75
CA CYS A 68 10.44 -7.13 -11.97
C CYS A 68 10.06 -7.44 -13.42
N PHE A 69 9.33 -6.55 -14.12
CA PHE A 69 8.91 -6.76 -15.51
C PHE A 69 10.06 -6.69 -16.52
N ILE A 70 11.00 -5.75 -16.36
CA ILE A 70 12.16 -5.58 -17.25
C ILE A 70 12.96 -6.90 -17.39
N PRO A 71 13.41 -7.56 -16.31
CA PRO A 71 14.16 -8.81 -16.41
C PRO A 71 13.29 -10.01 -16.83
N GLU A 72 11.99 -10.01 -16.54
CA GLU A 72 11.06 -11.10 -16.88
C GLU A 72 10.92 -11.30 -18.41
N SER A 73 11.08 -10.22 -19.19
CA SER A 73 11.07 -10.27 -20.66
C SER A 73 12.14 -11.19 -21.27
N LYS A 74 13.21 -11.50 -20.54
CA LYS A 74 14.33 -12.33 -21.03
C LYS A 74 14.41 -13.71 -20.38
N LYS A 75 14.00 -13.85 -19.11
CA LYS A 75 13.93 -15.13 -18.39
C LYS A 75 12.85 -15.08 -17.31
N LYS A 76 11.86 -15.97 -17.39
CA LYS A 76 10.81 -16.13 -16.37
C LYS A 76 11.41 -16.71 -15.09
N THR A 77 11.72 -15.83 -14.15
CA THR A 77 12.32 -16.25 -12.87
C THR A 77 11.20 -16.26 -11.84
N ILE A 78 11.05 -17.34 -11.09
CA ILE A 78 10.01 -17.47 -10.05
C ILE A 78 9.94 -16.24 -9.14
N LEU A 79 11.11 -15.67 -8.82
CA LEU A 79 11.26 -14.47 -7.98
C LEU A 79 10.61 -13.21 -8.59
N ASN A 80 10.70 -13.01 -9.91
CA ASN A 80 10.01 -11.91 -10.60
C ASN A 80 8.50 -12.13 -10.63
N PHE A 81 8.05 -13.37 -10.85
CA PHE A 81 6.62 -13.68 -10.84
C PHE A 81 5.99 -13.31 -9.50
N PHE A 82 6.61 -13.73 -8.38
CA PHE A 82 6.16 -13.33 -7.05
C PHE A 82 6.32 -11.83 -6.81
N GLY A 83 7.41 -11.20 -7.28
CA GLY A 83 7.60 -9.76 -7.17
C GLY A 83 6.51 -8.95 -7.87
N ILE A 84 6.09 -9.37 -9.07
CA ILE A 84 4.97 -8.76 -9.81
C ILE A 84 3.65 -8.98 -9.07
N LEU A 85 3.37 -10.20 -8.63
CA LEU A 85 2.14 -10.54 -7.90
C LEU A 85 2.01 -9.71 -6.60
N LEU A 86 3.06 -9.70 -5.78
CA LEU A 86 3.13 -8.93 -4.54
C LEU A 86 3.05 -7.42 -4.82
N GLY A 87 3.70 -6.96 -5.89
CA GLY A 87 3.61 -5.57 -6.33
C GLY A 87 2.20 -5.16 -6.76
N ILE A 88 1.42 -6.06 -7.38
CA ILE A 88 0.01 -5.78 -7.70
C ILE A 88 -0.81 -5.66 -6.42
N PHE A 89 -0.67 -6.60 -5.48
CA PHE A 89 -1.37 -6.53 -4.20
C PHE A 89 -1.00 -5.28 -3.39
N GLY A 90 0.29 -4.94 -3.31
CA GLY A 90 0.75 -3.71 -2.64
C GLY A 90 0.22 -2.44 -3.29
N PHE A 91 0.13 -2.42 -4.63
CA PHE A 91 -0.48 -1.32 -5.36
C PHE A 91 -1.97 -1.18 -5.05
N LEU A 92 -2.72 -2.28 -5.07
CA LEU A 92 -4.17 -2.28 -4.79
C LEU A 92 -4.47 -1.86 -3.35
N PHE A 93 -3.71 -2.35 -2.37
CA PHE A 93 -3.88 -1.92 -0.97
C PHE A 93 -3.47 -0.46 -0.76
N GLY A 94 -2.40 0.01 -1.40
CA GLY A 94 -2.04 1.43 -1.35
C GLY A 94 -3.13 2.32 -1.95
N LEU A 95 -3.71 1.92 -3.10
CA LEU A 95 -4.85 2.62 -3.72
C LEU A 95 -6.08 2.63 -2.81
N ALA A 96 -6.38 1.51 -2.16
CA ALA A 96 -7.48 1.40 -1.20
C ALA A 96 -7.46 2.53 -0.16
N GLN A 97 -6.26 2.80 0.35
CA GLN A 97 -6.02 3.71 1.46
C GLN A 97 -5.82 5.15 1.00
N ALA A 98 -5.20 5.36 -0.15
CA ALA A 98 -4.90 6.69 -0.69
C ALA A 98 -6.09 7.34 -1.42
N THR A 99 -6.95 6.54 -2.06
CA THR A 99 -8.07 7.06 -2.85
C THR A 99 -9.44 6.72 -2.27
N HIS A 100 -9.49 6.14 -1.06
CA HIS A 100 -10.73 5.63 -0.46
C HIS A 100 -11.45 4.58 -1.32
N LEU A 101 -10.73 3.88 -2.23
CA LEU A 101 -11.38 2.98 -3.22
C LEU A 101 -12.11 1.80 -2.56
N PHE A 102 -11.61 1.34 -1.41
CA PHE A 102 -12.19 0.24 -0.63
C PHE A 102 -12.60 0.71 0.76
N ASP A 103 -13.17 1.91 0.82
CA ASP A 103 -13.74 2.46 2.03
C ASP A 103 -15.07 1.76 2.35
N VAL A 104 -14.98 0.56 2.93
CA VAL A 104 -16.13 -0.27 3.33
C VAL A 104 -16.87 0.30 4.55
N THR A 105 -16.40 1.42 5.11
CA THR A 105 -16.90 1.95 6.39
C THR A 105 -17.84 3.15 6.24
N GLY A 106 -18.09 3.61 5.02
CA GLY A 106 -19.19 4.54 4.76
C GLY A 106 -18.90 5.96 5.26
N TYR A 107 -17.80 6.57 4.79
CA TYR A 107 -17.53 8.02 4.95
C TYR A 107 -18.69 8.95 4.49
N PHE A 108 -19.68 8.42 3.76
CA PHE A 108 -20.86 9.16 3.29
C PHE A 108 -22.12 8.98 4.15
N SER A 109 -22.03 8.39 5.35
CA SER A 109 -23.21 7.99 6.14
C SER A 109 -23.66 9.00 7.20
N HIS A 110 -23.09 10.20 7.27
CA HIS A 110 -23.62 11.24 8.16
C HIS A 110 -23.99 12.51 7.36
N PRO A 111 -25.23 13.02 7.55
CA PRO A 111 -25.83 14.10 6.75
C PRO A 111 -25.17 15.47 6.95
#